data_AF-A0A6H2H7X3-F1
#
_entry.id   AF-A0A6H2H7X3-F1
#
_cell.length_a   1.000
_cell.length_b   1.000
_cell.length_c   1.000
_cell.angle_alpha   90.00
_cell.angle_beta   90.00
_cell.angle_gamma   90.00
#
_symmetry.space_group_name_H-M   'P 1'
#
loop_
_entity.id
_entity.type
_entity.pdbx_description
1 polymer ?
#
loop_
_entity_poly.entity_id
_entity_poly.type
_entity_poly.pdbx_seq_one_letter_code
_entity_poly.pdbx_strand_id
1 'polypeptide(L)'
;MSLASTLRLASLALFSGLTVLSSVSVLAQSSVGEAGAQAIDIGAERLRIQTERARIDQTFTAQDRTCYDKFLVNRCLNEFKAQRREAMSDLKRQENAINDQERKDKGQQALLKIAERSSPEALQAAADKRSASVKEFNDRMAREKEKFSNRAGTAVDTKKSMAEQAERIEKNKAKLAARSTRKVEAAAELKKSQERLQQAQQRQDANAKRQQENKSPAASLPTPP
;
A
#
# COMPACT_ATOMS: atom_id res chain seq x y z
N MET A 1 14.79 -61.95 80.18
CA MET A 1 15.82 -62.78 79.51
C MET A 1 16.67 -61.86 78.65
N SER A 2 17.97 -61.80 78.95
CA SER A 2 19.08 -61.20 78.17
C SER A 2 19.02 -59.69 77.84
N LEU A 3 20.06 -58.87 77.99
CA LEU A 3 21.46 -59.02 78.41
C LEU A 3 21.98 -57.63 78.80
N ALA A 4 22.91 -57.62 79.74
CA ALA A 4 23.70 -56.50 80.23
C ALA A 4 24.51 -55.77 79.12
N SER A 5 24.78 -54.47 79.30
CA SER A 5 26.16 -53.98 79.32
C SER A 5 26.25 -52.54 79.86
N THR A 6 27.17 -52.37 80.80
CA THR A 6 27.43 -51.19 81.63
C THR A 6 28.73 -50.49 81.21
N LEU A 7 28.75 -49.15 81.39
CA LEU A 7 29.89 -48.29 81.76
C LEU A 7 31.16 -48.20 80.88
N ARG A 8 31.46 -46.97 80.40
CA ARG A 8 32.75 -46.25 80.58
C ARG A 8 32.48 -44.73 80.53
N LEU A 9 32.50 -44.02 81.66
CA LEU A 9 33.65 -43.37 82.33
C LEU A 9 34.20 -42.14 81.61
N ALA A 10 34.09 -41.03 82.34
CA ALA A 10 34.58 -39.70 82.05
C ALA A 10 36.11 -39.61 82.02
N SER A 11 36.63 -38.68 81.22
CA SER A 11 37.94 -38.06 81.44
C SER A 11 37.79 -36.55 81.35
N LEU A 12 38.00 -35.89 82.48
CA LEU A 12 38.33 -34.48 82.62
C LEU A 12 39.64 -34.17 81.85
N ALA A 13 39.77 -32.94 81.36
CA ALA A 13 40.73 -31.96 81.89
C ALA A 13 41.23 -30.98 80.82
N LEU A 14 40.95 -29.70 81.08
CA LEU A 14 41.91 -28.59 81.05
C LEU A 14 42.68 -28.36 79.74
N PHE A 15 42.23 -27.39 78.94
CA PHE A 15 43.10 -26.32 78.46
C PHE A 15 42.29 -25.03 78.29
N SER A 16 42.27 -24.25 79.37
CA SER A 16 42.04 -22.80 79.34
C SER A 16 43.21 -22.17 78.59
N GLY A 17 43.02 -21.87 77.31
CA GLY A 17 44.01 -21.23 76.45
C GLY A 17 43.41 -20.03 75.75
N LEU A 18 43.72 -18.86 76.30
CA LEU A 18 43.49 -17.51 75.79
C LEU A 18 43.71 -17.42 74.26
N THR A 19 42.64 -17.34 73.48
CA THR A 19 42.68 -16.94 72.06
C THR A 19 41.77 -15.74 71.82
N VAL A 20 42.42 -14.58 71.93
CA VAL A 20 42.29 -13.40 71.08
C VAL A 20 40.94 -13.19 70.39
N LEU A 21 40.24 -12.16 70.88
CA LEU A 21 39.24 -11.35 70.19
C LEU A 21 39.56 -11.19 68.70
N SER A 22 38.85 -11.95 67.86
CA SER A 22 38.69 -11.64 66.44
C SER A 22 37.22 -11.30 66.22
N SER A 23 36.93 -10.01 66.24
CA SER A 23 35.67 -9.44 65.76
C SER A 23 35.57 -9.70 64.27
N VAL A 24 35.01 -10.85 63.90
CA VAL A 24 34.47 -11.09 62.57
C VAL A 24 33.17 -10.28 62.50
N SER A 25 33.27 -9.10 61.90
CA SER A 25 32.10 -8.39 61.37
C SER A 25 31.46 -9.30 60.32
N VAL A 26 30.48 -10.10 60.74
CA VAL A 26 29.54 -10.74 59.84
C VAL A 26 28.76 -9.60 59.19
N LEU A 27 29.20 -9.16 58.01
CA LEU A 27 28.30 -8.52 57.07
C LEU A 27 27.24 -9.58 56.75
N ALA A 28 26.07 -9.40 57.34
CA ALA A 28 24.85 -9.99 56.84
C ALA A 28 24.70 -9.53 55.38
N GLN A 29 25.23 -10.33 54.45
CA GLN A 29 24.77 -10.31 53.08
C GLN A 29 23.32 -10.78 53.15
N SER A 30 22.41 -9.83 53.30
CA SER A 30 21.06 -9.97 52.80
C SER A 30 21.22 -10.29 51.32
N SER A 31 21.28 -11.58 51.00
CA SER A 31 20.76 -12.05 49.73
C SER A 31 19.32 -11.55 49.72
N VAL A 32 19.14 -10.38 49.12
CA VAL A 32 17.95 -10.13 48.33
C VAL A 32 17.98 -11.28 47.34
N GLY A 33 17.41 -12.40 47.76
CA GLY A 33 17.00 -13.45 46.87
C GLY A 33 16.13 -12.70 45.90
N GLU A 34 16.69 -12.45 44.73
CA GLU A 34 15.96 -12.25 43.52
C GLU A 34 14.92 -13.39 43.54
N ALA A 35 13.73 -13.09 44.05
CA ALA A 35 12.52 -13.81 43.72
C ALA A 35 12.22 -13.44 42.27
N GLY A 36 13.20 -13.63 41.39
CA GLY A 36 12.96 -14.04 40.04
C GLY A 36 12.20 -15.32 40.20
N ALA A 37 10.88 -15.23 40.07
CA ALA A 37 10.09 -16.34 39.59
C ALA A 37 10.97 -16.98 38.52
N GLN A 38 11.51 -18.18 38.80
CA GLN A 38 12.24 -18.90 37.79
C GLN A 38 11.23 -19.02 36.65
N ALA A 39 11.44 -18.23 35.60
CA ALA A 39 10.61 -18.28 34.42
C ALA A 39 10.84 -19.70 33.93
N ILE A 40 9.93 -20.60 34.28
CA ILE A 40 9.94 -21.96 33.77
C ILE A 40 10.02 -21.77 32.28
N ASP A 41 11.09 -22.25 31.67
CA ASP A 41 11.18 -22.26 30.23
C ASP A 41 10.09 -23.20 29.74
N ILE A 42 8.93 -22.62 29.41
CA ILE A 42 7.73 -23.34 28.95
C ILE A 42 8.10 -24.16 27.70
N GLY A 43 9.04 -23.67 26.88
CA GLY A 43 9.56 -24.40 25.73
C GLY A 43 10.32 -25.65 26.14
N ALA A 44 11.27 -25.53 27.07
CA ALA A 44 12.02 -26.66 27.60
C ALA A 44 11.13 -27.69 28.30
N GLU A 45 10.13 -27.24 29.07
CA GLU A 45 9.21 -28.13 29.78
C GLU A 45 8.26 -28.86 28.82
N ARG A 46 7.77 -28.18 27.76
CA ARG A 46 7.01 -28.84 26.68
C ARG A 46 7.84 -29.90 25.98
N LEU A 47 9.10 -29.60 25.67
CA LEU A 47 10.01 -30.55 25.05
C LEU A 47 10.23 -31.76 25.96
N ARG A 48 10.45 -31.55 27.27
CA ARG A 48 10.58 -32.63 28.26
C ARG A 48 9.36 -33.54 28.27
N ILE A 49 8.14 -32.99 28.32
CA ILE A 49 6.89 -33.75 28.31
C ILE A 49 6.74 -34.54 26.99
N GLN A 50 7.09 -33.93 25.85
CA GLN A 50 7.04 -34.59 24.55
C GLN A 50 8.03 -35.76 24.47
N THR A 51 9.26 -35.57 24.95
CA THR A 51 10.27 -36.62 25.02
C THR A 51 9.84 -37.76 25.94
N GLU A 52 9.30 -37.45 27.12
CA GLU A 52 8.85 -38.49 28.06
C GLU A 52 7.64 -39.26 27.48
N ARG A 53 6.73 -38.57 26.81
CA ARG A 53 5.62 -39.21 26.09
C ARG A 53 6.13 -40.19 25.03
N ALA A 54 7.10 -39.78 24.22
CA ALA A 54 7.70 -40.65 23.21
C ALA A 54 8.40 -41.87 23.86
N ARG A 55 9.11 -41.67 24.98
CA ARG A 55 9.77 -42.74 25.74
C ARG A 55 8.76 -43.75 26.30
N ILE A 56 7.67 -43.27 26.89
CA ILE A 56 6.56 -44.08 27.38
C ILE A 56 5.96 -44.86 26.21
N ASP A 57 5.56 -44.20 25.13
CA ASP A 57 4.94 -44.88 23.98
C ASP A 57 5.86 -45.95 23.37
N GLN A 58 7.17 -45.72 23.28
CA GLN A 58 8.15 -46.72 22.84
C GLN A 58 8.24 -47.91 23.80
N THR A 59 8.35 -47.64 25.11
CA THR A 59 8.42 -48.67 26.15
C THR A 59 7.17 -49.54 26.13
N PHE A 60 6.00 -48.92 26.02
CA PHE A 60 4.73 -49.62 25.98
C PHE A 60 4.53 -50.38 24.65
N THR A 61 5.05 -49.89 23.53
CA THR A 61 4.97 -50.63 22.26
C THR A 61 5.87 -51.88 22.28
N ALA A 62 7.04 -51.80 22.91
CA ALA A 62 7.95 -52.94 23.03
C ALA A 62 7.40 -54.02 23.98
N GLN A 63 6.85 -53.62 25.13
CA GLN A 63 6.36 -54.54 26.16
C GLN A 63 5.01 -55.20 25.81
N ASP A 64 4.20 -54.62 24.92
CA ASP A 64 2.93 -55.20 24.47
C ASP A 64 3.12 -56.59 23.86
N ARG A 65 4.21 -56.78 23.09
CA ARG A 65 4.56 -58.07 22.48
C ARG A 65 4.80 -59.15 23.53
N THR A 66 5.45 -58.81 24.64
CA THR A 66 5.73 -59.75 25.74
C THR A 66 4.46 -60.30 26.39
N CYS A 67 3.32 -59.59 26.32
CA CYS A 67 2.06 -60.13 26.84
C CYS A 67 1.54 -61.33 26.03
N TYR A 68 1.87 -61.42 24.73
CA TYR A 68 1.44 -62.53 23.88
C TYR A 68 2.18 -63.84 24.15
N ASP A 69 3.34 -63.77 24.80
CA ASP A 69 4.10 -64.95 25.23
C ASP A 69 3.61 -65.55 26.57
N LYS A 70 2.62 -64.90 27.22
CA LYS A 70 2.10 -65.32 28.53
C LYS A 70 0.84 -66.17 28.40
N PHE A 71 0.64 -67.09 29.33
CA PHE A 71 -0.60 -67.89 29.38
C PHE A 71 -1.86 -67.04 29.63
N LEU A 72 -1.76 -65.99 30.46
CA LEU A 72 -2.85 -65.07 30.79
C LEU A 72 -2.80 -63.78 29.96
N VAL A 73 -2.73 -63.88 28.63
CA VAL A 73 -2.58 -62.73 27.71
C VAL A 73 -3.57 -61.61 28.02
N ASN A 74 -4.87 -61.92 28.14
CA ASN A 74 -5.92 -60.91 28.37
C ASN A 74 -5.73 -60.14 29.68
N ARG A 75 -5.30 -60.83 30.75
CA ARG A 75 -5.01 -60.17 32.03
C ARG A 75 -3.80 -59.27 31.91
N CYS A 76 -2.72 -59.75 31.28
CA CYS A 76 -1.51 -58.97 31.02
C CYS A 76 -1.84 -57.69 30.24
N LEU A 77 -2.58 -57.82 29.12
CA LEU A 77 -2.96 -56.69 28.29
C LEU A 77 -3.82 -55.67 29.05
N ASN A 78 -4.71 -56.11 29.94
CA ASN A 78 -5.57 -55.21 30.71
C ASN A 78 -4.79 -54.44 31.78
N GLU A 79 -3.93 -55.11 32.54
CA GLU A 79 -3.03 -54.49 33.53
C GLU A 79 -2.09 -53.49 32.85
N PHE A 80 -1.53 -53.88 31.71
CA PHE A 80 -0.63 -53.06 30.91
C PHE A 80 -1.31 -51.80 30.34
N LYS A 81 -2.52 -51.94 29.80
CA LYS A 81 -3.33 -50.80 29.35
C LYS A 81 -3.67 -49.86 30.50
N ALA A 82 -3.91 -50.37 31.70
CA ALA A 82 -4.15 -49.54 32.88
C ALA A 82 -2.92 -48.71 33.25
N GLN A 83 -1.74 -49.34 33.32
CA GLN A 83 -0.47 -48.65 33.58
C GLN A 83 -0.16 -47.60 32.52
N ARG A 84 -0.40 -47.90 31.23
CA ARG A 84 -0.22 -46.93 30.14
C ARG A 84 -1.13 -45.72 30.31
N ARG A 85 -2.40 -45.93 30.66
CA ARG A 85 -3.35 -44.83 30.86
C ARG A 85 -2.94 -43.95 32.03
N GLU A 86 -2.47 -44.52 33.12
CA GLU A 86 -2.00 -43.78 34.30
C GLU A 86 -0.78 -42.91 33.97
N ALA A 87 0.26 -43.50 33.38
CA ALA A 87 1.48 -42.79 33.00
C ALA A 87 1.19 -41.64 32.01
N MET A 88 0.32 -41.86 31.03
CA MET A 88 -0.08 -40.83 30.07
C MET A 88 -1.00 -39.76 30.70
N SER A 89 -1.82 -40.14 31.67
CA SER A 89 -2.70 -39.22 32.40
C SER A 89 -1.89 -38.21 33.21
N ASP A 90 -0.78 -38.63 33.83
CA ASP A 90 0.10 -37.75 34.59
C ASP A 90 0.81 -36.72 33.70
N LEU A 91 1.33 -37.15 32.54
CA LEU A 91 1.87 -36.20 31.56
C LEU A 91 0.82 -35.22 31.06
N LYS A 92 -0.41 -35.68 30.81
CA LYS A 92 -1.52 -34.81 30.40
C LYS A 92 -1.87 -33.78 31.49
N ARG A 93 -1.82 -34.16 32.77
CA ARG A 93 -2.02 -33.22 33.88
C ARG A 93 -0.93 -32.13 33.90
N GLN A 94 0.32 -32.50 33.68
CA GLN A 94 1.45 -31.56 33.59
C GLN A 94 1.28 -30.60 32.40
N GLU A 95 0.94 -31.14 31.23
CA GLU A 95 0.70 -30.34 30.02
C GLU A 95 -0.46 -29.36 30.21
N ASN A 96 -1.56 -29.80 30.84
CA ASN A 96 -2.69 -28.93 31.16
C ASN A 96 -2.29 -27.79 32.11
N ALA A 97 -1.49 -28.06 33.13
CA ALA A 97 -1.04 -27.02 34.06
C ALA A 97 -0.21 -25.93 33.35
N ILE A 98 0.65 -26.33 32.41
CA ILE A 98 1.44 -25.41 31.59
C ILE A 98 0.55 -24.61 30.64
N ASN A 99 -0.39 -25.27 29.96
CA ASN A 99 -1.35 -24.61 29.08
C ASN A 99 -2.20 -23.58 29.85
N ASP A 100 -2.60 -23.90 31.08
CA ASP A 100 -3.36 -23.00 31.94
C ASP A 100 -2.56 -21.78 32.35
N GLN A 101 -1.28 -21.95 32.68
CA GLN A 101 -0.39 -20.84 32.97
C GLN A 101 -0.23 -19.93 31.75
N GLU A 102 0.03 -20.50 30.57
CA GLU A 102 0.17 -19.73 29.34
C GLU A 102 -1.11 -18.96 28.98
N ARG A 103 -2.30 -19.56 29.22
CA ARG A 103 -3.58 -18.87 29.05
C ARG A 103 -3.71 -17.68 29.99
N LYS A 104 -3.30 -17.82 31.26
CA LYS A 104 -3.32 -16.71 32.23
C LYS A 104 -2.36 -15.60 31.81
N ASP A 105 -1.14 -15.95 31.41
CA ASP A 105 -0.12 -14.98 31.00
C ASP A 105 -0.58 -14.20 29.76
N LYS A 106 -1.12 -14.89 28.74
CA LYS A 106 -1.71 -14.24 27.56
C LYS A 106 -2.91 -13.37 27.92
N GLY A 107 -3.74 -13.82 28.85
CA GLY A 107 -4.88 -13.03 29.37
C GLY A 107 -4.40 -11.74 30.02
N GLN A 108 -3.39 -11.80 30.88
CA GLN A 108 -2.79 -10.63 31.51
C GLN A 108 -2.17 -9.68 30.48
N GLN A 109 -1.41 -10.20 29.51
CA GLN A 109 -0.85 -9.40 28.42
C GLN A 109 -1.95 -8.72 27.58
N ALA A 110 -3.07 -9.41 27.32
CA ALA A 110 -4.20 -8.83 26.62
C ALA A 110 -4.86 -7.70 27.42
N LEU A 111 -5.02 -7.88 28.74
CA LEU A 111 -5.53 -6.83 29.63
C LEU A 111 -4.61 -5.60 29.64
N LEU A 112 -3.29 -5.79 29.70
CA LEU A 112 -2.32 -4.69 29.61
C LEU A 112 -2.44 -3.94 28.29
N LYS A 113 -2.56 -4.66 27.16
CA LYS A 113 -2.76 -4.05 25.83
C LYS A 113 -4.09 -3.30 25.72
N ILE A 114 -5.16 -3.81 26.33
CA ILE A 114 -6.44 -3.13 26.38
C ILE A 114 -6.31 -1.86 27.21
N ALA A 115 -5.70 -1.94 28.40
CA ALA A 115 -5.47 -0.81 29.29
C ALA A 115 -4.67 0.30 28.58
N GLU A 116 -3.56 -0.06 27.93
CA GLU A 116 -2.72 0.84 27.14
C GLU A 116 -3.52 1.51 26.01
N ARG A 117 -4.32 0.75 25.25
CA ARG A 117 -5.16 1.30 24.18
C ARG A 117 -6.30 2.18 24.68
N SER A 118 -6.79 1.89 25.88
CA SER A 118 -7.86 2.65 26.54
C SER A 118 -7.34 3.83 27.36
N SER A 119 -6.03 4.07 27.41
CA SER A 119 -5.49 5.22 28.10
C SER A 119 -6.02 6.52 27.47
N PRO A 120 -6.26 7.57 28.25
CA PRO A 120 -6.70 8.85 27.72
C PRO A 120 -5.81 9.36 26.59
N GLU A 121 -4.50 9.17 26.71
CA GLU A 121 -3.50 9.57 25.72
C GLU A 121 -3.65 8.77 24.41
N ALA A 122 -3.81 7.44 24.49
CA ALA A 122 -4.00 6.61 23.31
C ALA A 122 -5.33 6.90 22.60
N LEU A 123 -6.39 7.16 23.37
CA LEU A 123 -7.70 7.54 22.83
C LEU A 123 -7.64 8.90 22.13
N GLN A 124 -6.97 9.89 22.72
CA GLN A 124 -6.75 11.20 22.10
C GLN A 124 -5.91 11.07 20.82
N ALA A 125 -4.78 10.37 20.86
CA ALA A 125 -3.94 10.15 19.69
C ALA A 125 -4.70 9.44 18.55
N ALA A 126 -5.56 8.47 18.88
CA ALA A 126 -6.42 7.80 17.91
C ALA A 126 -7.49 8.72 17.33
N ALA A 127 -8.09 9.59 18.15
CA ALA A 127 -9.05 10.60 17.71
C ALA A 127 -8.39 11.64 16.79
N ASP A 128 -7.21 12.14 17.16
CA ASP A 128 -6.42 13.09 16.38
C ASP A 128 -6.05 12.51 15.02
N LYS A 129 -5.52 11.28 15.00
CA LYS A 129 -5.19 10.57 13.75
C LYS A 129 -6.43 10.38 12.86
N ARG A 130 -7.57 10.03 13.44
CA ARG A 130 -8.84 9.91 12.69
C ARG A 130 -9.23 11.27 12.12
N SER A 131 -9.19 12.34 12.91
CA SER A 131 -9.53 13.68 12.44
C SER A 131 -8.59 14.16 11.31
N ALA A 132 -7.29 13.89 11.43
CA ALA A 132 -6.29 14.21 10.41
C ALA A 132 -6.57 13.46 9.10
N SER A 133 -6.90 12.17 9.19
CA SER A 133 -7.23 11.36 7.99
C SER A 133 -8.49 11.86 7.27
N VAL A 134 -9.52 12.29 8.02
CA VAL A 134 -10.75 12.86 7.44
C VAL A 134 -10.46 14.21 6.78
N LYS A 135 -9.67 15.07 7.44
CA LYS A 135 -9.23 16.35 6.87
C LYS A 135 -8.46 16.13 5.57
N GLU A 136 -7.48 15.22 5.57
CA GLU A 136 -6.68 14.92 4.37
C GLU A 136 -7.55 14.40 3.21
N PHE A 137 -8.52 13.53 3.51
CA PHE A 137 -9.48 13.04 2.52
C PHE A 137 -10.31 14.18 1.94
N ASN A 138 -10.88 15.04 2.80
CA ASN A 138 -11.69 16.18 2.37
C ASN A 138 -10.88 17.17 1.53
N ASP A 139 -9.64 17.46 1.92
CA ASP A 139 -8.75 18.35 1.18
C ASP A 139 -8.40 17.76 -0.20
N ARG A 140 -8.20 16.44 -0.27
CA ARG A 140 -7.98 15.75 -1.55
C ARG A 140 -9.20 15.87 -2.44
N MET A 141 -10.40 15.65 -1.90
CA MET A 141 -11.65 15.80 -2.65
C MET A 141 -11.88 17.24 -3.12
N ALA A 142 -11.57 18.24 -2.27
CA ALA A 142 -11.67 19.65 -2.63
C ALA A 142 -10.72 20.02 -3.78
N ARG A 143 -9.44 19.58 -3.71
CA ARG A 143 -8.46 19.80 -4.78
C ARG A 143 -8.88 19.15 -6.10
N GLU A 144 -9.43 17.94 -6.06
CA GLU A 144 -9.91 17.28 -7.28
C GLU A 144 -11.14 18.00 -7.87
N LYS A 145 -12.05 18.49 -7.02
CA LYS A 145 -13.18 19.32 -7.48
C LYS A 145 -12.70 20.61 -8.14
N GLU A 146 -11.71 21.28 -7.56
CA GLU A 146 -11.13 22.50 -8.11
C GLU A 146 -10.41 22.24 -9.44
N LYS A 147 -9.63 21.16 -9.54
CA LYS A 147 -9.01 20.74 -10.80
C LYS A 147 -10.04 20.47 -11.89
N PHE A 148 -11.15 19.82 -11.54
CA PHE A 148 -12.24 19.56 -12.48
C PHE A 148 -12.88 20.87 -12.97
N SER A 149 -13.18 21.82 -12.06
CA SER A 149 -13.73 23.12 -12.47
C SER A 149 -12.75 23.92 -13.33
N ASN A 150 -11.46 23.93 -12.98
CA ASN A 150 -10.43 24.62 -13.76
C ASN A 150 -10.27 23.99 -15.16
N ARG A 151 -10.32 22.66 -15.26
CA ARG A 151 -10.29 21.95 -16.55
C ARG A 151 -11.54 22.22 -17.38
N ALA A 152 -12.71 22.31 -16.75
CA ALA A 152 -13.94 22.69 -17.44
C ALA A 152 -13.88 24.14 -17.96
N GLY A 153 -13.40 25.09 -17.15
CA GLY A 153 -13.22 26.49 -17.54
C GLY A 153 -12.25 26.63 -18.72
N THR A 154 -11.06 26.04 -18.61
CA THR A 154 -10.08 26.02 -19.71
C THR A 154 -10.60 25.35 -20.99
N ALA A 155 -11.41 24.28 -20.89
CA ALA A 155 -12.05 23.67 -22.05
C ALA A 155 -13.09 24.59 -22.72
N VAL A 156 -13.81 25.42 -21.96
CA VAL A 156 -14.73 26.43 -22.50
C VAL A 156 -13.96 27.56 -23.17
N ASP A 157 -12.91 28.08 -22.52
CA ASP A 157 -12.10 29.17 -23.05
C ASP A 157 -11.37 28.78 -24.34
N THR A 158 -10.82 27.56 -24.38
CA THR A 158 -10.19 27.01 -25.59
C THR A 158 -11.21 26.86 -26.72
N LYS A 159 -12.40 26.32 -26.47
CA LYS A 159 -13.47 26.25 -27.48
C LYS A 159 -13.88 27.63 -28.01
N LYS A 160 -14.03 28.62 -27.12
CA LYS A 160 -14.35 30.00 -27.51
C LYS A 160 -13.24 30.60 -28.39
N SER A 161 -11.98 30.46 -27.98
CA SER A 161 -10.82 30.92 -28.74
C SER A 161 -10.74 30.26 -30.12
N MET A 162 -10.97 28.94 -30.21
CA MET A 162 -10.99 28.24 -31.50
C MET A 162 -12.14 28.71 -32.41
N ALA A 163 -13.33 28.97 -31.85
CA ALA A 163 -14.45 29.50 -32.62
C ALA A 163 -14.16 30.92 -33.15
N GLU A 164 -13.61 31.80 -32.31
CA GLU A 164 -13.20 33.15 -32.72
C GLU A 164 -12.10 33.10 -33.80
N GLN A 165 -11.14 32.19 -33.68
CA GLN A 165 -10.08 32.00 -34.67
C GLN A 165 -10.65 31.49 -36.00
N ALA A 166 -11.57 30.52 -35.97
CA ALA A 166 -12.24 30.02 -37.16
C ALA A 166 -13.04 31.13 -37.87
N GLU A 167 -13.78 31.95 -37.13
CA GLU A 167 -14.52 33.07 -37.68
C GLU A 167 -13.58 34.11 -38.34
N ARG A 168 -12.44 34.41 -37.72
CA ARG A 168 -11.42 35.30 -38.31
C ARG A 168 -10.86 34.73 -39.61
N ILE A 169 -10.57 33.42 -39.65
CA ILE A 169 -10.08 32.74 -40.85
C ILE A 169 -11.10 32.83 -41.97
N GLU A 170 -12.37 32.53 -41.69
CA GLU A 170 -13.45 32.60 -42.70
C GLU A 170 -13.67 34.03 -43.21
N LYS A 171 -13.69 35.03 -42.33
CA LYS A 171 -13.74 36.45 -42.74
C LYS A 171 -12.57 36.84 -43.63
N ASN A 172 -11.36 36.37 -43.32
CA ASN A 172 -10.18 36.65 -44.14
C ASN A 172 -10.25 35.95 -45.51
N LYS A 173 -10.69 34.69 -45.56
CA LYS A 173 -10.92 33.96 -46.82
C LYS A 173 -11.96 34.68 -47.69
N ALA A 174 -13.09 35.09 -47.11
CA ALA A 174 -14.13 35.83 -47.83
C ALA A 174 -13.61 37.16 -48.38
N LYS A 175 -12.80 37.91 -47.60
CA LYS A 175 -12.15 39.14 -48.08
C LYS A 175 -11.18 38.88 -49.22
N LEU A 176 -10.40 37.79 -49.16
CA LEU A 176 -9.48 37.41 -50.23
C LEU A 176 -10.23 37.01 -51.51
N ALA A 177 -11.32 36.24 -51.39
CA ALA A 177 -12.19 35.87 -52.51
C ALA A 177 -12.89 37.09 -53.13
N ALA A 178 -13.38 38.03 -52.32
CA ALA A 178 -13.96 39.28 -52.80
C ALA A 178 -12.91 40.16 -53.52
N ARG A 179 -11.65 40.15 -53.06
CA ARG A 179 -10.56 40.85 -53.74
C ARG A 179 -10.16 40.19 -55.06
N SER A 180 -10.15 38.85 -55.12
CA SER A 180 -9.81 38.14 -56.36
C SER A 180 -10.89 38.31 -57.42
N THR A 181 -12.17 38.18 -57.05
CA THR A 181 -13.31 38.44 -57.95
C THR A 181 -13.27 39.86 -58.53
N ARG A 182 -13.12 40.89 -57.68
CA ARG A 182 -12.97 42.28 -58.15
C ARG A 182 -11.79 42.47 -59.11
N LYS A 183 -10.67 41.78 -58.91
CA LYS A 183 -9.52 41.83 -59.83
C LYS A 183 -9.84 41.20 -61.19
N VAL A 184 -10.54 40.06 -61.21
CA VAL A 184 -10.96 39.38 -62.44
C VAL A 184 -11.97 40.25 -63.21
N GLU A 185 -12.96 40.81 -62.51
CA GLU A 185 -13.96 41.71 -63.10
C GLU A 185 -13.30 42.96 -63.69
N ALA A 186 -12.41 43.62 -62.94
CA ALA A 186 -11.66 44.78 -63.44
C ALA A 186 -10.79 44.43 -64.67
N ALA A 187 -10.14 43.26 -64.68
CA ALA A 187 -9.36 42.81 -65.82
C ALA A 187 -10.23 42.54 -67.06
N ALA A 188 -11.42 41.95 -66.89
CA ALA A 188 -12.37 41.72 -67.97
C ALA A 188 -12.92 43.04 -68.53
N GLU A 189 -13.23 44.01 -67.66
CA GLU A 189 -13.69 45.33 -68.06
C GLU A 189 -12.62 46.11 -68.84
N LEU A 190 -11.36 46.03 -68.40
CA LEU A 190 -10.22 46.61 -69.13
C LEU A 190 -10.06 46.00 -70.53
N LYS A 191 -10.15 44.68 -70.67
CA LYS A 191 -10.11 44.02 -71.99
C LYS A 191 -11.24 44.49 -72.91
N LYS A 192 -12.48 44.54 -72.40
CA LYS A 192 -13.63 45.02 -73.17
C LYS A 192 -13.47 46.48 -73.59
N SER A 193 -12.90 47.32 -72.73
CA SER A 193 -12.59 48.71 -73.07
C SER A 193 -11.54 48.79 -74.19
N GLN A 194 -10.46 48.02 -74.08
CA GLN A 194 -9.42 47.93 -75.12
C GLN A 194 -9.97 47.44 -76.47
N GLU A 195 -10.80 46.40 -76.48
CA GLU A 195 -11.46 45.90 -77.69
C GLU A 195 -12.35 46.97 -78.34
N ARG A 196 -13.13 47.72 -77.55
CA ARG A 196 -13.95 48.81 -78.08
C ARG A 196 -13.10 49.91 -78.72
N LEU A 197 -11.98 50.27 -78.12
CA LEU A 197 -11.05 51.25 -78.67
C LEU A 197 -10.45 50.76 -79.99
N GLN A 198 -10.01 49.50 -80.05
CA GLN A 198 -9.49 48.88 -81.28
C GLN A 198 -10.54 48.80 -82.39
N GLN A 199 -11.77 48.40 -82.07
CA GLN A 199 -12.87 48.36 -83.04
C GLN A 199 -13.23 49.77 -83.55
N ALA A 200 -13.24 50.78 -82.67
CA ALA A 200 -13.49 52.15 -83.07
C ALA A 200 -12.39 52.65 -84.03
N GLN A 201 -11.12 52.36 -83.75
CA GLN A 201 -9.99 52.65 -84.64
C GLN A 201 -10.13 51.94 -85.99
N GLN A 202 -10.40 50.63 -86.00
CA GLN A 202 -10.60 49.88 -87.24
C GLN A 202 -11.75 50.43 -88.09
N ARG A 203 -12.87 50.85 -87.46
CA ARG A 203 -13.99 51.48 -88.18
C ARG A 203 -13.59 52.83 -88.79
N GLN A 204 -12.80 53.63 -88.07
CA GLN A 204 -12.26 54.88 -88.61
C GLN A 204 -11.36 54.61 -89.82
N ASP A 205 -10.42 53.67 -89.71
CA ASP A 205 -9.52 53.28 -90.80
C ASP A 205 -10.27 52.72 -92.02
N ALA A 206 -11.24 51.85 -91.80
CA ALA A 206 -12.07 51.29 -92.87
C ALA A 206 -12.91 52.37 -93.57
N ASN A 207 -13.49 53.30 -92.82
CA ASN A 207 -14.21 54.44 -93.39
C ASN A 207 -13.27 55.36 -94.18
N ALA A 208 -12.05 55.62 -93.68
CA ALA A 208 -11.05 56.41 -94.39
C ALA A 208 -10.63 55.73 -95.71
N LYS A 209 -10.42 54.40 -95.71
CA LYS A 209 -10.16 53.62 -96.94
C LYS A 209 -11.32 53.69 -97.93
N ARG A 210 -12.56 53.49 -97.46
CA ARG A 210 -13.76 53.62 -98.32
C ARG A 210 -13.91 55.03 -98.90
N GLN A 211 -13.53 56.08 -98.17
CA GLN A 211 -13.52 57.45 -98.69
C GLN A 211 -12.42 57.67 -99.75
N GLN A 212 -11.28 56.97 -99.64
CA GLN A 212 -10.24 56.99 -100.67
C GLN A 212 -10.66 56.20 -101.91
N GLU A 213 -11.31 55.05 -101.76
CA GLU A 213 -11.78 54.21 -102.88
C GLU A 213 -12.98 54.81 -103.64
N ASN A 214 -13.94 55.43 -102.94
CA ASN A 214 -15.07 56.15 -103.58
C ASN A 214 -14.68 57.51 -104.18
N LYS A 215 -13.38 57.85 -104.16
CA LYS A 215 -12.84 59.03 -104.84
C LYS A 215 -12.56 58.68 -106.31
N SER A 216 -13.62 58.40 -107.06
CA SER A 216 -13.55 58.42 -108.53
C SER A 216 -13.31 59.87 -108.99
N PRO A 217 -12.50 60.13 -110.03
CA PRO A 217 -12.36 61.47 -110.58
C PRO A 217 -13.72 61.89 -111.16
N ALA A 218 -14.38 62.83 -110.51
CA ALA A 218 -15.61 63.41 -111.03
C ALA A 218 -15.30 64.04 -112.40
N ALA A 219 -15.99 63.55 -113.43
CA ALA A 219 -15.95 64.13 -114.77
C ALA A 219 -16.32 65.62 -114.71
N SER A 220 -15.48 66.46 -115.31
CA SER A 220 -15.71 67.89 -115.44
C SER A 220 -16.95 68.16 -116.28
N LEU A 221 -17.99 68.72 -115.66
CA LEU A 221 -19.19 69.22 -116.35
C LEU A 221 -18.99 70.70 -116.78
N PRO A 222 -19.61 71.10 -117.90
CA PRO A 222 -19.21 72.24 -118.75
C PRO A 222 -19.54 73.62 -118.17
N THR A 223 -18.69 74.60 -118.47
CA THR A 223 -18.84 76.03 -118.15
C THR A 223 -19.71 76.75 -119.20
N PRO A 224 -20.80 77.44 -118.79
CA PRO A 224 -21.54 78.39 -119.63
C PRO A 224 -21.26 79.86 -119.24
N PRO A 225 -21.63 80.86 -120.07
CA PRO A 225 -21.53 81.01 -121.53
C PRO A 225 -20.21 81.65 -122.00
#